data_AF-F4N7D9-F1
#
_entry.id   AF-F4N7D9-F1
#
_cell.length_a   1.000
_cell.length_b   1.000
_cell.length_c   1.000
_cell.angle_alpha   90.00
_cell.angle_beta   90.00
_cell.angle_gamma   90.00
#
_symmetry.space_group_name_H-M   'P 1'
#
loop_
_entity.id
_entity.type
_entity.pdbx_description
1 polymer ?
#
loop_
_entity_poly.entity_id
_entity_poly.type
_entity_poly.pdbx_seq_one_letter_code
_entity_poly.pdbx_strand_id
1 'polypeptide(L)'
;MLPVAAAYGWYMGRRSAQQDKQQDANRLSREYVAGVNFLLSNQQDKAVDLFLEMLKEDSSTVEAHLTLGNLFRSRGEVDRAIRIHQALMESASLTFEQRLLAVQQLGRDYMAAGLYDRAEDMFNQLVEEQDFRLGALQQLLVIHQATSDWNNAIEVAEKTGQAG
;
A
#
# COMPACT_ATOMS: atom_id res chain seq x y z
N MET A 1 36.37 -27.67 -25.93
CA MET A 1 36.34 -26.20 -25.64
C MET A 1 34.93 -25.64 -25.39
N LEU A 2 33.87 -26.46 -25.33
CA LEU A 2 32.48 -26.01 -25.15
C LEU A 2 32.04 -25.56 -23.72
N PRO A 3 32.61 -26.04 -22.59
CA PRO A 3 32.09 -25.66 -21.28
C PRO A 3 32.39 -24.20 -20.87
N VAL A 4 33.44 -23.60 -21.42
CA VAL A 4 33.87 -22.23 -21.06
C VAL A 4 32.99 -21.16 -21.72
N ALA A 5 32.53 -21.38 -22.95
CA ALA A 5 31.66 -20.44 -23.67
C ALA A 5 30.26 -20.36 -23.05
N ALA A 6 29.70 -21.50 -22.61
CA ALA A 6 28.42 -21.55 -21.91
C ALA A 6 28.47 -20.83 -20.54
N ALA A 7 29.56 -21.01 -19.79
CA ALA A 7 29.78 -20.31 -18.52
C ALA A 7 29.91 -18.79 -18.71
N TYR A 8 30.58 -18.35 -19.78
CA TYR A 8 30.72 -16.92 -20.10
C TYR A 8 29.41 -16.29 -20.55
N GLY A 9 28.62 -16.97 -21.38
CA GLY A 9 27.28 -16.52 -21.77
C GLY A 9 26.32 -16.40 -20.59
N TRP A 10 26.36 -17.35 -19.65
CA TRP A 10 25.58 -17.27 -18.40
C TRP A 10 26.04 -16.13 -17.49
N TYR A 11 27.35 -15.93 -17.34
CA TYR A 11 27.90 -14.83 -16.53
C TYR A 11 27.56 -13.46 -17.11
N MET A 12 27.74 -13.27 -18.42
CA MET A 12 27.37 -12.01 -19.09
C MET A 12 25.86 -11.78 -19.07
N GLY A 13 25.05 -12.81 -19.33
CA GLY A 13 23.58 -12.71 -19.29
C GLY A 13 23.02 -12.40 -17.90
N ARG A 14 23.60 -12.99 -16.84
CA ARG A 14 23.20 -12.66 -15.46
C ARG A 14 23.60 -11.24 -15.08
N ARG A 15 24.77 -10.78 -15.51
CA ARG A 15 25.25 -9.43 -15.24
C ARG A 15 24.44 -8.36 -15.98
N SER A 16 24.09 -8.62 -17.25
CA SER A 16 23.20 -7.71 -18.01
C SER A 16 21.82 -7.65 -17.38
N ALA A 17 21.20 -8.79 -17.06
CA ALA A 17 19.89 -8.83 -16.41
C ALA A 17 19.87 -8.12 -15.04
N GLN A 18 20.97 -8.19 -14.29
CA GLN A 18 21.10 -7.45 -13.02
C GLN A 18 21.27 -5.94 -13.25
N GLN A 19 21.97 -5.55 -14.31
CA GLN A 19 22.15 -4.14 -14.69
C GLN A 19 20.85 -3.52 -15.18
N ASP A 20 20.07 -4.24 -15.99
CA ASP A 20 18.76 -3.82 -16.48
C ASP A 20 17.79 -3.60 -15.30
N LYS A 21 17.69 -4.57 -14.39
CA LYS A 21 16.90 -4.43 -13.15
C LYS A 21 17.28 -3.22 -12.31
N GLN A 22 18.57 -2.90 -12.22
CA GLN A 22 19.04 -1.73 -11.48
C GLN A 22 18.65 -0.42 -12.18
N GLN A 23 18.70 -0.39 -13.51
CA GLN A 23 18.27 0.77 -14.30
C GLN A 23 16.77 1.01 -14.17
N ASP A 24 15.97 -0.06 -14.22
CA ASP A 24 14.53 -0.01 -14.01
C ASP A 24 14.17 0.51 -12.61
N ALA A 25 14.77 -0.06 -11.57
CA ALA A 25 14.54 0.42 -10.20
C ALA A 25 14.89 1.92 -10.03
N ASN A 26 15.99 2.37 -10.65
CA ASN A 26 16.38 3.78 -10.64
C ASN A 26 15.40 4.67 -11.42
N ARG A 27 14.84 4.18 -12.53
CA ARG A 27 13.81 4.89 -13.31
C ARG A 27 12.55 5.09 -12.46
N LEU A 28 12.05 4.02 -11.86
CA LEU A 28 10.86 4.03 -11.02
C LEU A 28 11.00 4.94 -9.80
N SER A 29 12.17 4.94 -9.17
CA SER A 29 12.47 5.87 -8.07
C SER A 29 12.38 7.33 -8.51
N ARG A 30 12.92 7.67 -9.69
CA ARG A 30 12.84 9.04 -10.23
C ARG A 30 11.42 9.46 -10.59
N GLU A 31 10.64 8.58 -11.22
CA GLU A 31 9.25 8.83 -11.56
C GLU A 31 8.40 9.02 -10.29
N TYR A 32 8.58 8.17 -9.28
CA TYR A 32 7.93 8.32 -7.99
C TYR A 32 8.24 9.68 -7.35
N VAL A 33 9.52 10.07 -7.29
CA VAL A 33 9.95 11.36 -6.75
C VAL A 33 9.35 12.53 -7.54
N ALA A 34 9.27 12.42 -8.86
CA ALA A 34 8.61 13.43 -9.69
C ALA A 34 7.11 13.56 -9.36
N GLY A 35 6.42 12.43 -9.16
CA GLY A 35 5.01 12.40 -8.74
C GLY A 35 4.80 13.07 -7.37
N VAL A 36 5.65 12.75 -6.40
CA VAL A 36 5.63 13.41 -5.09
C VAL A 36 5.91 14.91 -5.19
N ASN A 37 6.86 15.34 -6.03
CA ASN A 37 7.13 16.76 -6.26
C ASN A 37 5.93 17.51 -6.85
N PHE A 38 5.16 16.86 -7.74
CA PHE A 38 3.89 17.43 -8.21
C PHE A 38 2.90 17.61 -7.06
N LEU A 39 2.77 16.63 -6.16
CA LEU A 39 1.91 16.76 -4.96
C LEU A 39 2.35 17.92 -4.06
N LEU A 40 3.64 18.03 -3.78
CA LEU A 40 4.21 19.12 -2.97
C LEU A 40 4.02 20.50 -3.62
N SER A 41 3.93 20.54 -4.95
CA SER A 41 3.68 21.76 -5.72
C SER A 41 2.19 22.03 -5.98
N ASN A 42 1.29 21.31 -5.29
CA ASN A 42 -0.16 21.37 -5.47
C ASN A 42 -0.64 21.07 -6.91
N GLN A 43 0.14 20.33 -7.69
CA GLN A 43 -0.17 19.90 -9.06
C GLN A 43 -0.72 18.46 -9.04
N GLN A 44 -1.78 18.24 -8.28
CA GLN A 44 -2.27 16.90 -7.99
C GLN A 44 -2.70 16.12 -9.24
N ASP A 45 -3.30 16.76 -10.24
CA ASP A 45 -3.75 16.04 -11.45
C ASP A 45 -2.58 15.49 -12.26
N LYS A 46 -1.47 16.23 -12.34
CA LYS A 46 -0.23 15.72 -12.96
C LYS A 46 0.38 14.58 -12.17
N ALA A 47 0.29 14.62 -10.84
CA ALA A 47 0.72 13.51 -10.00
C ALA A 47 -0.13 12.26 -10.25
N VAL A 48 -1.46 12.42 -10.36
CA VAL A 48 -2.39 11.32 -10.70
C VAL A 48 -2.02 10.71 -12.05
N ASP A 49 -1.84 11.54 -13.08
CA ASP A 49 -1.51 11.06 -14.43
C ASP A 49 -0.19 10.26 -14.43
N LEU A 50 0.84 10.79 -13.78
CA LEU A 50 2.14 10.12 -13.68
C LEU A 50 2.05 8.81 -12.91
N PHE A 51 1.38 8.78 -11.75
CA PHE A 51 1.24 7.53 -11.00
C PHE A 51 0.40 6.50 -11.76
N LEU A 52 -0.65 6.91 -12.48
CA LEU A 52 -1.43 6.00 -13.34
C LEU A 52 -0.58 5.42 -14.48
N GLU A 53 0.32 6.21 -15.06
CA GLU A 53 1.27 5.73 -16.07
C GLU A 53 2.21 4.68 -15.47
N MET A 54 2.78 4.94 -14.29
CA MET A 54 3.59 3.96 -13.56
C MET A 54 2.86 2.64 -13.29
N LEU A 55 1.54 2.68 -13.02
CA LEU A 55 0.71 1.49 -12.82
C LEU A 55 0.46 0.69 -14.11
N LYS A 56 0.36 1.35 -15.26
CA LYS A 56 0.07 0.69 -16.55
C LYS A 56 1.25 -0.05 -17.13
N GLU A 57 2.47 0.40 -16.83
CA GLU A 57 3.69 -0.20 -17.39
C GLU A 57 4.10 -1.52 -16.70
N ASP A 58 3.28 -2.07 -15.79
CA ASP A 58 3.59 -3.19 -14.89
C ASP A 58 4.91 -3.00 -14.09
N SER A 59 5.46 -1.79 -14.13
CA SER A 59 6.69 -1.39 -13.46
C SER A 59 6.39 -0.58 -12.20
N SER A 60 5.16 -0.58 -11.71
CA SER A 60 4.79 0.21 -10.52
C SER A 60 5.50 -0.23 -9.25
N THR A 61 5.75 0.75 -8.38
CA THR A 61 6.17 0.47 -7.00
C THR A 61 4.95 0.36 -6.07
N VAL A 62 5.15 -0.25 -4.90
CA VAL A 62 4.13 -0.32 -3.84
C VAL A 62 3.76 1.11 -3.40
N GLU A 63 4.73 2.00 -3.32
CA GLU A 63 4.56 3.39 -2.90
C GLU A 63 3.69 4.19 -3.87
N ALA A 64 3.77 3.91 -5.19
CA ALA A 64 2.91 4.56 -6.17
C ALA A 64 1.43 4.16 -5.97
N HIS A 65 1.16 2.87 -5.73
CA HIS A 65 -0.20 2.39 -5.42
C HIS A 65 -0.74 3.03 -4.14
N LEU A 66 0.03 3.00 -3.05
CA LEU A 66 -0.36 3.59 -1.77
C LEU A 66 -0.64 5.08 -1.91
N THR A 67 0.23 5.81 -2.62
CA THR A 67 0.07 7.25 -2.84
C THR A 67 -1.18 7.56 -3.64
N LEU A 68 -1.40 6.85 -4.75
CA LEU A 68 -2.53 7.07 -5.64
C LEU A 68 -3.86 6.70 -4.98
N GLY A 69 -3.93 5.58 -4.25
CA GLY A 69 -5.11 5.19 -3.49
C GLY A 69 -5.47 6.22 -2.43
N ASN A 70 -4.47 6.69 -1.66
CA ASN A 70 -4.66 7.75 -0.67
C ASN A 70 -5.18 9.06 -1.29
N LEU A 71 -4.70 9.41 -2.48
CA LEU A 71 -5.13 10.61 -3.20
C LEU A 71 -6.58 10.48 -3.71
N PHE A 72 -6.99 9.32 -4.22
CA PHE A 72 -8.38 9.12 -4.59
C PHE A 72 -9.31 9.17 -3.37
N ARG A 73 -8.91 8.57 -2.24
CA ARG A 73 -9.69 8.64 -1.01
C ARG A 73 -9.85 10.09 -0.52
N SER A 74 -8.80 10.91 -0.55
CA SER A 74 -8.87 12.31 -0.11
C SER A 74 -9.74 13.20 -1.00
N ARG A 75 -9.92 12.82 -2.27
CA ARG A 75 -10.85 13.46 -3.23
C ARG A 75 -12.30 12.99 -3.11
N GLY A 76 -12.58 12.02 -2.23
CA GLY A 76 -13.89 11.37 -2.13
C GLY A 76 -14.15 10.34 -3.23
N GLU A 77 -13.15 10.02 -4.06
CA GLU A 77 -13.21 8.97 -5.08
C GLU A 77 -12.96 7.59 -4.45
N VAL A 78 -13.70 7.26 -3.41
CA VAL A 78 -13.42 6.12 -2.51
C VAL A 78 -13.43 4.79 -3.25
N ASP A 79 -14.35 4.58 -4.21
CA ASP A 79 -14.39 3.35 -5.01
C ASP A 79 -13.10 3.12 -5.83
N ARG A 80 -12.46 4.21 -6.29
CA ARG A 80 -11.18 4.11 -7.00
C ARG A 80 -10.07 3.74 -6.02
N ALA A 81 -10.06 4.34 -4.83
CA ALA A 81 -9.09 4.02 -3.78
C ALA A 81 -9.14 2.53 -3.40
N ILE A 82 -10.33 2.01 -3.14
CA ILE A 82 -10.56 0.59 -2.84
C ILE A 82 -9.98 -0.30 -3.93
N ARG A 83 -10.29 -0.02 -5.21
CA ARG A 83 -9.77 -0.83 -6.33
C ARG A 83 -8.24 -0.82 -6.41
N ILE A 84 -7.61 0.35 -6.20
CA ILE A 84 -6.14 0.47 -6.24
C ILE A 84 -5.50 -0.32 -5.09
N HIS A 85 -6.01 -0.22 -3.86
CA HIS A 85 -5.45 -0.96 -2.73
C HIS A 85 -5.79 -2.47 -2.76
N GLN A 86 -6.93 -2.87 -3.33
CA GLN A 86 -7.23 -4.29 -3.60
C GLN A 86 -6.24 -4.88 -4.62
N ALA A 87 -6.01 -4.18 -5.74
CA ALA A 87 -5.04 -4.62 -6.74
C ALA A 87 -3.63 -4.73 -6.14
N LEU A 88 -3.24 -3.80 -5.26
CA LEU A 88 -1.98 -3.88 -4.54
C LEU A 88 -1.92 -5.15 -3.65
N MET A 89 -2.99 -5.45 -2.92
CA MET A 89 -3.08 -6.62 -2.03
C MET A 89 -2.98 -7.98 -2.76
N GLU A 90 -3.41 -8.03 -4.01
CA GLU A 90 -3.30 -9.20 -4.89
C GLU A 90 -1.86 -9.44 -5.39
N SER A 91 -0.96 -8.46 -5.23
CA SER A 91 0.43 -8.60 -5.64
C SER A 91 1.18 -9.66 -4.81
N ALA A 92 1.78 -10.62 -5.52
CA ALA A 92 2.55 -11.71 -4.92
C ALA A 92 3.92 -11.28 -4.35
N SER A 93 4.37 -10.05 -4.65
CA SER A 93 5.72 -9.57 -4.31
C SER A 93 5.78 -8.67 -3.07
N LEU A 94 4.66 -8.46 -2.38
CA LEU A 94 4.64 -7.65 -1.16
C LEU A 94 5.48 -8.27 -0.05
N THR A 95 6.34 -7.46 0.56
CA THR A 95 6.93 -7.81 1.86
C THR A 95 5.83 -7.90 2.92
N PHE A 96 6.15 -8.54 4.05
CA PHE A 96 5.20 -8.62 5.17
C PHE A 96 4.73 -7.23 5.63
N GLU A 97 5.66 -6.31 5.86
CA GLU A 97 5.33 -4.92 6.25
C GLU A 97 4.49 -4.18 5.20
N GLN A 98 4.81 -4.35 3.91
CA GLN A 98 4.03 -3.75 2.83
C GLN A 98 2.60 -4.30 2.77
N ARG A 99 2.43 -5.59 3.07
CA ARG A 99 1.10 -6.20 3.20
C ARG A 99 0.32 -5.58 4.36
N LEU A 100 0.93 -5.40 5.52
CA LEU A 100 0.29 -4.74 6.67
C LEU A 100 -0.12 -3.29 6.34
N LEU A 101 0.74 -2.54 5.64
CA LEU A 101 0.41 -1.20 5.15
C LEU A 101 -0.78 -1.21 4.19
N ALA A 102 -0.81 -2.15 3.25
CA ALA A 102 -1.91 -2.26 2.29
C ALA A 102 -3.23 -2.65 2.99
N VAL A 103 -3.20 -3.57 3.97
CA VAL A 103 -4.37 -3.89 4.82
C VAL A 103 -4.86 -2.64 5.57
N GLN A 104 -3.94 -1.87 6.17
CA GLN A 104 -4.30 -0.64 6.86
C GLN A 104 -4.96 0.38 5.92
N GLN A 105 -4.42 0.56 4.71
CA GLN A 105 -5.00 1.51 3.75
C GLN A 105 -6.38 1.05 3.25
N LEU A 106 -6.55 -0.26 3.00
CA LEU A 106 -7.83 -0.79 2.58
C LEU A 106 -8.90 -0.67 3.68
N GLY A 107 -8.52 -0.88 4.95
CA GLY A 107 -9.40 -0.60 6.09
C GLY A 107 -9.84 0.86 6.15
N ARG A 108 -8.93 1.80 5.90
CA ARG A 108 -9.26 3.25 5.83
C ARG A 108 -10.16 3.59 4.65
N ASP A 109 -10.01 2.92 3.51
CA ASP A 109 -10.91 3.11 2.37
C ASP A 109 -12.32 2.61 2.69
N TYR A 110 -12.45 1.44 3.32
CA TYR A 110 -13.74 0.92 3.74
C TYR A 110 -14.41 1.80 4.79
N MET A 111 -13.64 2.38 5.72
CA MET A 111 -14.15 3.42 6.64
C MET A 111 -14.73 4.63 5.87
N ALA A 112 -14.00 5.13 4.87
CA ALA A 112 -14.45 6.26 4.05
C ALA A 112 -15.70 5.92 3.21
N ALA A 113 -15.91 4.64 2.88
CA ALA A 113 -17.10 4.14 2.17
C ALA A 113 -18.28 3.81 3.11
N GLY A 114 -18.09 3.86 4.44
CA GLY A 114 -19.08 3.40 5.42
C GLY A 114 -19.27 1.88 5.46
N LEU A 115 -18.32 1.12 4.90
CA LEU A 115 -18.33 -0.35 4.88
C LEU A 115 -17.67 -0.90 6.14
N TYR A 116 -18.32 -0.68 7.29
CA TYR A 116 -17.72 -0.94 8.60
C TYR A 116 -17.31 -2.40 8.84
N ASP A 117 -18.14 -3.37 8.44
CA ASP A 117 -17.81 -4.80 8.59
C ASP A 117 -16.49 -5.16 7.90
N ARG A 118 -16.29 -4.66 6.66
CA ARG A 118 -15.06 -4.92 5.91
C ARG A 118 -13.87 -4.15 6.48
N ALA A 119 -14.10 -2.95 7.00
CA ALA A 119 -13.06 -2.17 7.66
C ALA A 119 -12.58 -2.89 8.93
N GLU A 120 -13.51 -3.40 9.72
CA GLU A 120 -13.25 -4.19 10.92
C GLU A 120 -12.41 -5.44 10.61
N ASP A 121 -12.78 -6.20 9.58
CA ASP A 121 -11.99 -7.36 9.12
C ASP A 121 -10.54 -6.99 8.77
N MET A 122 -10.31 -5.82 8.20
CA MET A 122 -8.96 -5.35 7.87
C MET A 122 -8.20 -4.95 9.14
N PHE A 123 -8.81 -4.19 10.05
CA PHE A 123 -8.12 -3.74 11.27
C PHE A 123 -7.87 -4.89 12.25
N ASN A 124 -8.74 -5.89 12.32
CA ASN A 124 -8.54 -7.09 13.14
C ASN A 124 -7.28 -7.89 12.72
N GLN A 125 -6.86 -7.81 11.45
CA GLN A 125 -5.59 -8.43 11.03
C GLN A 125 -4.35 -7.71 11.57
N LEU A 126 -4.50 -6.48 12.05
CA LEU A 126 -3.39 -5.62 12.47
C LEU A 126 -3.22 -5.54 13.99
N VAL A 127 -4.17 -6.06 14.78
CA VAL A 127 -4.17 -5.92 16.25
C VAL A 127 -3.05 -6.67 16.95
N GLU A 128 -2.47 -7.69 16.31
CA GLU A 128 -1.35 -8.45 16.85
C GLU A 128 0.03 -7.92 16.38
N GLU A 129 0.04 -6.96 15.45
CA GLU A 129 1.26 -6.41 14.87
C GLU A 129 1.69 -5.17 15.63
N GLN A 130 2.84 -5.22 16.32
CA GLN A 130 3.28 -4.18 17.26
C GLN A 130 3.18 -2.76 16.69
N ASP A 131 3.70 -2.53 15.49
CA ASP A 131 3.74 -1.21 14.85
C ASP A 131 2.37 -0.71 14.37
N PHE A 132 1.39 -1.61 14.22
CA PHE A 132 0.06 -1.29 13.70
C PHE A 132 -1.04 -1.37 14.76
N ARG A 133 -0.79 -2.07 15.87
CA ARG A 133 -1.76 -2.41 16.92
C ARG A 133 -2.52 -1.19 17.42
N LEU A 134 -1.82 -0.15 17.84
CA LEU A 134 -2.45 1.06 18.40
C LEU A 134 -3.37 1.73 17.38
N GLY A 135 -2.90 1.89 16.14
CA GLY A 135 -3.69 2.49 15.07
C GLY A 135 -4.91 1.64 14.71
N ALA A 136 -4.78 0.32 14.69
CA ALA A 136 -5.87 -0.60 14.41
C ALA A 136 -6.95 -0.57 15.50
N LEU A 137 -6.55 -0.65 16.77
CA LEU A 137 -7.47 -0.56 17.91
C LEU A 137 -8.22 0.78 17.94
N GLN A 138 -7.56 1.89 17.61
CA GLN A 138 -8.22 3.19 17.49
C GLN A 138 -9.30 3.20 16.40
N GLN A 139 -9.04 2.57 15.24
CA GLN A 139 -10.05 2.50 14.17
C GLN A 139 -11.20 1.56 14.53
N LEU A 140 -10.92 0.42 15.18
CA LEU A 140 -11.95 -0.50 15.68
C LEU A 140 -12.86 0.17 16.70
N LEU A 141 -12.31 0.99 17.60
CA LEU A 141 -13.11 1.77 18.55
C LEU A 141 -14.08 2.71 17.82
N VAL A 142 -13.61 3.40 16.77
CA VAL A 142 -14.47 4.27 15.95
C VAL A 142 -15.57 3.46 15.26
N ILE A 143 -15.25 2.28 14.74
CA ILE A 143 -16.24 1.38 14.12
C ILE A 143 -17.32 0.98 15.12
N HIS A 144 -16.94 0.43 16.27
CA HIS A 144 -17.90 -0.04 17.27
C HIS A 144 -18.75 1.09 17.85
N GLN A 145 -18.21 2.30 17.98
CA GLN A 145 -18.99 3.48 18.35
C GLN A 145 -19.99 3.86 17.26
N ALA A 146 -19.58 3.84 15.99
CA ALA A 146 -20.46 4.16 14.86
C ALA A 146 -21.59 3.13 14.69
N THR A 147 -21.34 1.86 14.99
CA THR A 147 -22.32 0.77 14.91
C THR A 147 -23.10 0.55 16.21
N SER A 148 -22.84 1.33 17.26
CA SER A 148 -23.42 1.17 18.60
C SER A 148 -23.16 -0.20 19.25
N ASP A 149 -22.03 -0.83 18.91
CA ASP A 149 -21.57 -2.06 19.53
C ASP A 149 -20.75 -1.76 20.80
N TRP A 150 -21.46 -1.41 21.86
CA TRP A 150 -20.83 -0.91 23.09
C TRP A 150 -19.97 -1.95 23.82
N ASN A 151 -20.30 -3.24 23.69
CA ASN A 151 -19.53 -4.31 24.33
C ASN A 151 -18.13 -4.37 23.74
N ASN A 152 -18.04 -4.44 22.41
CA ASN A 152 -16.75 -4.46 21.72
C ASN A 152 -16.01 -3.12 21.85
N ALA A 153 -16.73 -1.99 21.87
CA ALA A 153 -16.12 -0.68 22.11
C ALA A 153 -15.39 -0.60 23.46
N ILE A 154 -15.97 -1.13 24.54
CA ILE A 154 -15.34 -1.16 25.86
C ILE A 154 -14.09 -2.05 25.85
N GLU A 155 -14.20 -3.26 25.29
CA GLU A 155 -13.08 -4.20 25.21
C GLU A 155 -11.90 -3.59 24.42
N VAL A 156 -12.17 -2.97 23.27
CA VAL A 156 -11.15 -2.31 22.46
C VAL A 156 -10.55 -1.09 23.17
N ALA A 157 -11.34 -0.31 23.89
CA ALA A 157 -10.85 0.82 24.67
C ALA A 157 -9.89 0.38 25.79
N GLU A 158 -10.20 -0.70 26.50
CA GLU A 158 -9.31 -1.29 27.52
C GLU A 158 -7.98 -1.76 26.90
N LYS A 159 -8.04 -2.47 25.76
CA LYS A 159 -6.84 -2.89 25.02
C LYS A 159 -6.00 -1.70 24.55
N THR A 160 -6.66 -0.62 24.09
CA THR A 160 -5.98 0.61 23.64
C THR A 160 -5.21 1.26 24.77
N GLY A 161 -5.80 1.34 25.98
CA GLY A 161 -5.15 1.91 27.16
C GLY A 161 -3.95 1.11 27.68
N GLN A 162 -3.83 -0.17 27.32
CA GLN A 162 -2.68 -1.02 27.65
C GLN A 162 -1.57 -0.96 26.58
N ALA A 163 -1.90 -0.50 25.37
CA ALA A 163 -0.99 -0.44 24.23
C ALA A 163 -0.27 0.91 24.08
N GLY A 164 -0.68 1.94 24.84
CA GLY A 164 -0.03 3.26 24.90
C GLY A 164 0.84 3.42 26.14
#